data_AF-X1AKJ9-F1
#
_entry.id   AF-X1AKJ9-F1
#
_cell.length_a   1.000
_cell.length_b   1.000
_cell.length_c   1.000
_cell.angle_alpha   90.00
_cell.angle_beta   90.00
_cell.angle_gamma   90.00
#
_symmetry.space_group_name_H-M   'P 1'
#
loop_
_entity.id
_entity.type
_entity.pdbx_description
1 polymer ?
#
loop_
_entity_poly.entity_id
_entity_poly.type
_entity_poly.pdbx_seq_one_letter_code
_entity_poly.pdbx_strand_id
1 'polypeptide(L)'
;MDELRAVARQEMEKAKRSNQNIIFKMGHHSVAEHAVFNFDIIGISRLATEELEKFRLCSYTEKSQRYISLKNNFIIPEEIRKAGMQEIFVKMIRDQNDFYHKLYKKLHPYFFNKNSHLAADKKNHKIIDDWAKEDARYVISLATEGQLGMTVNARNLEYLIRRFASKSLAEVKELQEKLFELAKEVAPSIILFTEA
;
A
#
# COMPACT_ATOMS: atom_id res chain seq x y z
N MET A 1 2.18 -7.09 -36.46
CA MET A 1 2.29 -5.84 -35.66
C MET A 1 3.78 -5.44 -35.53
N ASP A 2 4.57 -5.53 -36.61
CA ASP A 2 5.94 -6.03 -36.42
C ASP A 2 7.08 -5.11 -36.95
N GLU A 3 6.95 -4.45 -38.11
CA GLU A 3 8.06 -3.63 -38.63
C GLU A 3 8.33 -2.38 -37.80
N LEU A 4 7.29 -1.58 -37.49
CA LEU A 4 7.46 -0.35 -36.70
C LEU A 4 7.99 -0.62 -35.29
N ARG A 5 7.58 -1.74 -34.67
CA ARG A 5 8.10 -2.15 -33.35
C ARG A 5 9.54 -2.66 -33.44
N ALA A 6 9.89 -3.40 -34.50
CA ALA A 6 11.26 -3.85 -34.73
C ALA A 6 12.21 -2.67 -34.94
N VAL A 7 11.82 -1.69 -35.76
CA VAL A 7 12.58 -0.46 -36.00
C VAL A 7 12.70 0.36 -34.70
N ALA A 8 11.61 0.52 -33.94
CA ALA A 8 11.65 1.26 -32.67
C ALA A 8 12.60 0.64 -31.63
N ARG A 9 12.73 -0.70 -31.61
CA ARG A 9 13.66 -1.40 -30.69
C ARG A 9 15.13 -1.12 -31.03
N GLN A 10 15.47 -0.88 -32.30
CA GLN A 10 16.85 -0.54 -32.70
C GLN A 10 17.26 0.85 -32.22
N GLU A 11 16.29 1.76 -32.05
CA GLU A 11 16.52 3.15 -31.62
C GLU A 11 16.43 3.34 -30.09
N MET A 12 16.43 2.26 -29.30
CA MET A 12 16.17 2.31 -27.84
C MET A 12 17.10 3.29 -27.10
N GLU A 13 18.41 3.28 -27.38
CA GLU A 13 19.35 4.19 -26.71
C GLU A 13 19.12 5.66 -27.07
N LYS A 14 18.73 5.94 -28.32
CA LYS A 14 18.35 7.29 -28.75
C LYS A 14 17.04 7.72 -28.10
N ALA A 15 16.06 6.82 -28.00
CA ALA A 15 14.81 7.05 -27.30
C ALA A 15 15.02 7.36 -25.81
N LYS A 16 15.89 6.61 -25.12
CA LYS A 16 16.27 6.89 -23.72
C LYS A 16 16.86 8.29 -23.56
N ARG A 17 17.82 8.68 -24.41
CA ARG A 17 18.42 10.02 -24.40
C ARG A 17 17.39 11.12 -24.69
N SER A 18 16.49 10.87 -25.64
CA SER A 18 15.39 11.77 -25.97
C SER A 18 14.45 11.97 -24.78
N ASN A 19 14.02 10.88 -24.12
CA ASN A 19 13.21 10.92 -22.91
C ASN A 19 13.88 11.73 -21.81
N GLN A 20 15.17 11.50 -21.56
CA GLN A 20 15.93 12.26 -20.56
C GLN A 20 15.95 13.76 -20.88
N ASN A 21 16.18 14.15 -22.13
CA ASN A 21 16.18 15.56 -22.53
C ASN A 21 14.78 16.19 -22.46
N ILE A 22 13.77 15.54 -23.02
CA ILE A 22 12.40 16.09 -23.14
C ILE A 22 11.73 16.17 -21.77
N ILE A 23 11.76 15.08 -21.00
CA ILE A 23 11.04 14.99 -19.72
C ILE A 23 11.71 15.91 -18.69
N PHE A 24 13.04 15.92 -18.62
CA PHE A 24 13.75 16.55 -17.51
C PHE A 24 14.44 17.87 -17.85
N LYS A 25 15.10 17.99 -19.01
CA LYS A 25 15.76 19.26 -19.39
C LYS A 25 14.78 20.29 -19.94
N MET A 26 13.79 19.84 -20.71
CA MET A 26 12.75 20.69 -21.28
C MET A 26 11.50 20.79 -20.38
N GLY A 27 11.43 20.00 -19.31
CA GLY A 27 10.35 20.06 -18.32
C GLY A 27 9.00 19.49 -18.78
N HIS A 28 8.98 18.70 -19.86
CA HIS A 28 7.75 18.08 -20.38
C HIS A 28 7.38 16.81 -19.60
N HIS A 29 7.11 16.96 -18.30
CA HIS A 29 6.82 15.85 -17.38
C HIS A 29 5.58 15.02 -17.74
N SER A 30 4.63 15.58 -18.49
CA SER A 30 3.41 14.87 -18.92
C SER A 30 3.71 13.66 -19.81
N VAL A 31 4.82 13.67 -20.56
CA VAL A 31 5.23 12.52 -21.39
C VAL A 31 5.47 11.28 -20.54
N ALA A 32 5.94 11.45 -19.30
CA ALA A 32 6.20 10.36 -18.36
C ALA A 32 4.91 9.66 -17.88
N GLU A 33 3.74 10.29 -18.04
CA GLU A 33 2.46 9.71 -17.61
C GLU A 33 2.02 8.50 -18.45
N HIS A 34 2.60 8.34 -19.66
CA HIS A 34 2.31 7.20 -20.53
C HIS A 34 3.01 5.91 -20.12
N ALA A 35 4.04 5.98 -19.29
CA ALA A 35 4.67 4.81 -18.69
C ALA A 35 3.96 4.49 -17.37
N VAL A 36 3.37 3.29 -17.30
CA VAL A 36 2.55 2.85 -16.16
C VAL A 36 3.15 1.59 -15.55
N PHE A 37 3.23 1.57 -14.23
CA PHE A 37 3.77 0.49 -13.42
C PHE A 37 2.66 -0.11 -12.56
N ASN A 38 2.76 -1.41 -12.33
CA ASN A 38 1.89 -2.13 -11.41
C ASN A 38 2.77 -2.80 -10.37
N PHE A 39 2.47 -2.55 -9.10
CA PHE A 39 3.18 -3.11 -7.96
C PHE A 39 2.23 -3.91 -7.09
N ASP A 40 2.68 -5.08 -6.66
CA ASP A 40 2.09 -5.79 -5.54
C ASP A 40 2.90 -5.46 -4.30
N ILE A 41 2.25 -4.77 -3.35
CA ILE A 41 2.89 -4.31 -2.12
C ILE A 41 2.32 -5.14 -0.97
N ILE A 42 3.20 -5.88 -0.30
CA ILE A 42 2.86 -6.79 0.79
C ILE A 42 3.79 -6.55 1.98
N GLY A 43 3.37 -6.95 3.18
CA GLY A 43 4.25 -6.87 4.34
C GLY A 43 4.50 -5.44 4.83
N ILE A 44 3.56 -4.52 4.59
CA ILE A 44 3.61 -3.15 5.09
C ILE A 44 2.55 -2.93 6.16
N SER A 45 2.83 -2.06 7.12
CA SER A 45 1.88 -1.68 8.16
C SER A 45 0.74 -0.86 7.57
N ARG A 46 -0.40 -0.82 8.27
CA ARG A 46 -1.49 0.10 7.92
C ARG A 46 -1.03 1.55 7.91
N LEU A 47 -0.12 1.93 8.80
CA LEU A 47 0.42 3.28 8.82
C LEU A 47 1.13 3.62 7.50
N ALA A 48 1.93 2.69 6.98
CA ALA A 48 2.59 2.86 5.69
C ALA A 48 1.57 2.82 4.53
N THR A 49 0.57 1.95 4.58
CA THR A 49 -0.55 1.93 3.62
C THR A 49 -1.27 3.28 3.58
N GLU A 50 -1.66 3.83 4.73
CA GLU A 50 -2.34 5.13 4.81
C GLU A 50 -1.46 6.27 4.27
N GLU A 51 -0.14 6.20 4.45
CA GLU A 51 0.78 7.18 3.86
C GLU A 51 0.88 7.02 2.33
N LEU A 52 0.85 5.80 1.82
CA LEU A 52 0.86 5.49 0.39
C LEU A 52 -0.44 5.91 -0.30
N GLU A 53 -1.60 5.67 0.31
CA GLU A 53 -2.89 5.97 -0.30
C GLU A 53 -3.24 7.48 -0.33
N LYS A 54 -2.42 8.34 0.30
CA LYS A 54 -2.52 9.81 0.16
C LYS A 54 -2.25 10.28 -1.28
N PHE A 55 -1.60 9.48 -2.10
CA PHE A 55 -1.31 9.81 -3.50
C PHE A 55 -2.52 9.50 -4.38
N ARG A 56 -3.31 10.53 -4.64
CA ARG A 56 -4.62 10.45 -5.31
C ARG A 56 -4.56 10.15 -6.81
N LEU A 57 -3.42 10.34 -7.45
CA LEU A 57 -3.23 10.09 -8.89
C LEU A 57 -2.59 8.71 -9.15
N CYS A 58 -3.01 7.74 -8.33
CA CYS A 58 -2.67 6.34 -8.41
C CYS A 58 -3.98 5.54 -8.28
N SER A 59 -3.94 4.25 -8.57
CA SER A 59 -5.06 3.34 -8.33
C SER A 59 -4.63 2.24 -7.38
N TYR A 60 -5.47 1.93 -6.39
CA TYR A 60 -5.17 0.97 -5.33
C TYR A 60 -6.24 -0.12 -5.28
N THR A 61 -5.80 -1.33 -4.94
CA THR A 61 -6.68 -2.43 -4.54
C THR A 61 -6.13 -3.03 -3.25
N GLU A 62 -6.60 -2.52 -2.12
CA GLU A 62 -6.21 -3.01 -0.78
C GLU A 62 -7.02 -4.25 -0.39
N LYS A 63 -6.35 -5.23 0.24
CA LYS A 63 -7.06 -6.32 0.90
C LYS A 63 -7.80 -5.80 2.13
N SER A 64 -9.13 -5.93 2.10
CA SER A 64 -9.97 -5.52 3.21
C SER A 64 -9.61 -6.24 4.51
N GLN A 65 -9.44 -5.44 5.57
CA GLN A 65 -9.13 -5.92 6.91
C GLN A 65 -10.30 -6.56 7.64
N ARG A 66 -11.50 -6.53 7.05
CA ARG A 66 -12.68 -7.26 7.55
C ARG A 66 -12.47 -8.79 7.55
N TYR A 67 -11.36 -9.28 6.99
CA TYR A 67 -11.13 -10.70 6.68
C TYR A 67 -9.78 -11.27 7.16
N ILE A 68 -8.98 -10.53 7.95
CA ILE A 68 -7.59 -10.92 8.22
C ILE A 68 -7.46 -11.79 9.49
N SER A 69 -6.60 -12.80 9.42
CA SER A 69 -6.12 -13.56 10.58
C SER A 69 -5.18 -12.69 11.41
N LEU A 70 -5.71 -12.02 12.43
CA LEU A 70 -4.99 -11.01 13.21
C LEU A 70 -3.88 -11.56 14.12
N LYS A 71 -3.75 -12.88 14.29
CA LYS A 71 -2.90 -13.41 15.38
C LYS A 71 -1.41 -13.09 15.26
N ASN A 72 -0.85 -12.90 14.05
CA ASN A 72 0.61 -12.69 13.88
C ASN A 72 1.00 -11.76 12.71
N ASN A 73 0.05 -11.02 12.14
CA ASN A 73 0.29 -10.20 10.95
C ASN A 73 0.44 -8.74 11.36
N PHE A 74 1.63 -8.36 11.85
CA PHE A 74 1.95 -6.98 12.20
C PHE A 74 3.45 -6.69 12.03
N ILE A 75 3.75 -5.44 11.71
CA ILE A 75 5.11 -4.91 11.56
C ILE A 75 5.59 -4.37 12.90
N ILE A 76 6.86 -4.61 13.20
CA ILE A 76 7.55 -3.99 14.33
C ILE A 76 8.39 -2.83 13.77
N PRO A 77 8.00 -1.57 14.02
CA PRO A 77 8.75 -0.41 13.54
C PRO A 77 10.20 -0.42 14.04
N GLU A 78 11.14 -0.03 13.18
CA GLU A 78 12.56 0.01 13.51
C GLU A 78 12.84 0.99 14.65
N GLU A 79 12.09 2.09 14.73
CA GLU A 79 12.16 3.08 15.80
C GLU A 79 11.83 2.44 17.16
N ILE A 80 10.85 1.54 17.20
CA ILE A 80 10.46 0.80 18.42
C ILE A 80 11.52 -0.23 18.79
N ARG A 81 12.11 -0.91 17.80
CA ARG A 81 13.21 -1.85 18.00
C ARG A 81 14.44 -1.16 18.58
N LYS A 82 14.87 -0.04 17.97
CA LYS A 82 16.02 0.77 18.43
C LYS A 82 15.82 1.35 19.83
N ALA A 83 14.57 1.65 20.21
CA ALA A 83 14.25 2.10 21.55
C ALA A 83 14.25 0.96 22.61
N GLY A 84 14.46 -0.30 22.20
CA GLY A 84 14.41 -1.45 23.12
C GLY A 84 13.01 -1.81 23.62
N MET A 85 11.95 -1.28 22.97
CA MET A 85 10.56 -1.43 23.42
C MET A 85 9.80 -2.53 22.68
N GLN A 86 10.50 -3.34 21.89
CA GLN A 86 9.90 -4.37 21.03
C GLN A 86 9.01 -5.35 21.81
N GLU A 87 9.45 -5.85 22.96
CA GLU A 87 8.70 -6.86 23.72
C GLU A 87 7.37 -6.32 24.25
N ILE A 88 7.40 -5.11 24.82
CA ILE A 88 6.21 -4.41 25.33
C ILE A 88 5.25 -4.10 24.19
N PHE A 89 5.78 -3.64 23.05
CA PHE A 89 4.99 -3.39 21.85
C PHE A 89 4.30 -4.66 21.36
N VAL A 90 5.04 -5.75 21.16
CA VAL A 90 4.50 -7.05 20.72
C VAL A 90 3.42 -7.54 21.68
N LYS A 91 3.64 -7.42 22.99
CA LYS A 91 2.63 -7.78 23.99
C LYS A 91 1.35 -6.95 23.81
N MET A 92 1.46 -5.64 23.66
CA MET A 92 0.31 -4.75 23.46
C MET A 92 -0.47 -5.10 22.19
N ILE A 93 0.22 -5.33 21.06
CA ILE A 93 -0.44 -5.71 19.81
C ILE A 93 -1.21 -7.03 19.98
N ARG A 94 -0.63 -8.01 20.67
CA ARG A 94 -1.32 -9.27 20.99
C ARG A 94 -2.55 -9.05 21.87
N ASP A 95 -2.44 -8.21 22.90
CA ASP A 95 -3.56 -7.86 23.78
C ASP A 95 -4.70 -7.18 22.97
N GLN A 96 -4.37 -6.30 22.02
CA GLN A 96 -5.34 -5.68 21.10
C GLN A 96 -6.02 -6.71 20.19
N ASN A 97 -5.24 -7.64 19.60
CA ASN A 97 -5.77 -8.68 18.71
C ASN A 97 -6.66 -9.68 19.47
N ASP A 98 -6.30 -10.04 20.71
CA ASP A 98 -7.16 -10.84 21.57
C ASP A 98 -8.44 -10.09 21.96
N PHE A 99 -8.34 -8.78 22.20
CA PHE A 99 -9.51 -7.96 22.48
C PHE A 99 -10.43 -7.82 21.27
N TYR A 100 -9.91 -7.73 20.04
CA TYR A 100 -10.70 -7.81 18.81
C TYR A 100 -11.59 -9.06 18.81
N HIS A 101 -11.03 -10.24 19.11
CA HIS A 101 -11.80 -11.48 19.12
C HIS A 101 -12.88 -11.48 20.20
N LYS A 102 -12.61 -10.89 21.37
CA LYS A 102 -13.60 -10.71 22.44
C LYS A 102 -14.72 -9.76 22.03
N LEU A 103 -14.38 -8.62 21.40
CA LEU A 103 -15.35 -7.67 20.86
C LEU A 103 -16.24 -8.33 19.81
N TYR A 104 -15.64 -8.97 18.81
CA TYR A 104 -16.38 -9.68 17.76
C TYR A 104 -17.36 -10.72 18.35
N LYS A 105 -16.94 -11.52 19.33
CA LYS A 105 -17.81 -12.51 20.00
C LYS A 105 -19.03 -11.87 20.67
N LYS A 106 -18.95 -10.61 21.10
CA LYS A 106 -20.07 -9.87 21.69
C LYS A 106 -20.88 -9.10 20.66
N LEU A 107 -20.21 -8.49 19.68
CA LEU A 107 -20.84 -7.69 18.63
C LEU A 107 -21.62 -8.56 17.65
N HIS A 108 -21.14 -9.76 17.31
CA HIS A 108 -21.83 -10.68 16.41
C HIS A 108 -23.28 -10.96 16.87
N PRO A 109 -23.56 -11.55 18.05
CA PRO A 109 -24.95 -11.76 18.48
C PRO A 109 -25.71 -10.44 18.68
N TYR A 110 -25.05 -9.35 19.09
CA TYR A 110 -25.68 -8.04 19.21
C TYR A 110 -26.25 -7.56 17.86
N PHE A 111 -25.47 -7.62 16.79
CA PHE A 111 -25.91 -7.19 15.46
C PHE A 111 -26.97 -8.11 14.87
N PHE A 112 -26.88 -9.43 15.09
CA PHE A 112 -27.91 -10.38 14.66
C PHE A 112 -29.24 -10.16 15.38
N ASN A 113 -29.21 -9.89 16.70
CA ASN A 113 -30.42 -9.60 17.47
C ASN A 113 -31.03 -8.24 17.11
N LYS A 114 -30.19 -7.20 16.95
CA LYS A 114 -30.62 -5.85 16.56
C LYS A 114 -31.25 -5.84 15.16
N ASN A 115 -30.76 -6.69 14.26
CA ASN A 115 -31.21 -6.79 12.87
C ASN A 115 -31.96 -8.09 12.60
N SER A 116 -32.78 -8.55 13.55
CA SER A 116 -33.50 -9.84 13.47
C SER A 116 -34.34 -10.00 12.20
N HIS A 117 -34.96 -8.92 11.73
CA HIS A 117 -35.71 -8.89 10.47
C HIS A 117 -34.83 -9.18 9.24
N LEU A 118 -33.62 -8.60 9.16
CA LEU A 118 -32.65 -8.89 8.10
C LEU A 118 -32.04 -10.29 8.26
N ALA A 119 -31.75 -10.69 9.50
CA ALA A 119 -31.16 -11.98 9.83
C ALA A 119 -32.09 -13.17 9.54
N ALA A 120 -33.38 -12.94 9.32
CA ALA A 120 -34.32 -13.97 8.88
C ALA A 120 -33.94 -14.54 7.49
N ASP A 121 -33.36 -13.72 6.60
CA ASP A 121 -32.81 -14.18 5.33
C ASP A 121 -31.31 -14.49 5.47
N LYS A 122 -30.93 -15.74 5.23
CA LYS A 122 -29.54 -16.21 5.25
C LYS A 122 -28.64 -15.43 4.28
N LYS A 123 -29.17 -14.86 3.20
CA LYS A 123 -28.40 -14.02 2.26
C LYS A 123 -27.81 -12.78 2.95
N ASN A 124 -28.45 -12.31 4.02
CA ASN A 124 -28.00 -11.13 4.77
C ASN A 124 -27.04 -11.48 5.92
N HIS A 125 -26.76 -12.76 6.19
CA HIS A 125 -25.88 -13.12 7.31
C HIS A 125 -24.46 -12.58 7.13
N LYS A 126 -23.95 -12.59 5.88
CA LYS A 126 -22.62 -12.06 5.57
C LYS A 126 -22.50 -10.56 5.88
N ILE A 127 -23.49 -9.76 5.50
CA ILE A 127 -23.44 -8.31 5.74
C ILE A 127 -23.54 -7.98 7.24
N ILE A 128 -24.36 -8.73 8.00
CA ILE A 128 -24.48 -8.55 9.44
C ILE A 128 -23.20 -8.97 10.17
N ASP A 129 -22.60 -10.08 9.74
CA ASP A 129 -21.29 -10.54 10.21
C ASP A 129 -20.18 -9.51 9.92
N ASP A 130 -20.17 -8.93 8.72
CA ASP A 130 -19.23 -7.89 8.33
C ASP A 130 -19.37 -6.62 9.20
N TRP A 131 -20.58 -6.25 9.65
CA TRP A 131 -20.76 -5.15 10.61
C TRP A 131 -20.11 -5.43 11.96
N ALA A 132 -20.23 -6.66 12.48
CA ALA A 132 -19.59 -7.03 13.74
C ALA A 132 -18.06 -6.99 13.62
N LYS A 133 -17.51 -7.40 12.47
CA LYS A 133 -16.07 -7.31 12.20
C LYS A 133 -15.62 -5.86 12.01
N GLU A 134 -16.42 -5.04 11.34
CA GLU A 134 -16.16 -3.61 11.13
C GLU A 134 -16.04 -2.87 12.47
N ASP A 135 -16.96 -3.10 13.39
CA ASP A 135 -16.95 -2.44 14.70
C ASP A 135 -15.89 -3.02 15.64
N ALA A 136 -15.61 -4.34 15.56
CA ALA A 136 -14.54 -4.93 16.34
C ALA A 136 -13.16 -4.36 15.95
N ARG A 137 -12.98 -3.94 14.69
CA ARG A 137 -11.67 -3.52 14.15
C ARG A 137 -11.16 -2.21 14.73
N TYR A 138 -11.98 -1.43 15.45
CA TYR A 138 -11.56 -0.16 16.06
C TYR A 138 -10.39 -0.33 17.06
N VAL A 139 -10.18 -1.54 17.58
CA VAL A 139 -9.03 -1.84 18.47
C VAL A 139 -7.74 -2.17 17.71
N ILE A 140 -7.82 -2.48 16.41
CA ILE A 140 -6.69 -2.99 15.63
C ILE A 140 -5.64 -1.88 15.46
N SER A 141 -4.38 -2.25 15.67
CA SER A 141 -3.25 -1.33 15.58
C SER A 141 -2.93 -0.91 14.16
N LEU A 142 -2.36 0.29 14.00
CA LEU A 142 -1.74 0.75 12.76
C LEU A 142 -0.54 -0.11 12.33
N ALA A 143 0.03 -0.87 13.27
CA ALA A 143 1.10 -1.83 13.00
C ALA A 143 0.62 -3.07 12.23
N THR A 144 -0.69 -3.29 12.14
CA THR A 144 -1.25 -4.48 11.46
C THR A 144 -0.77 -4.53 10.03
N GLU A 145 -0.36 -5.70 9.60
CA GLU A 145 0.17 -5.92 8.26
C GLU A 145 -0.98 -5.88 7.24
N GLY A 146 -0.77 -5.14 6.17
CA GLY A 146 -1.64 -4.99 5.03
C GLY A 146 -0.97 -5.43 3.74
N GLN A 147 -1.79 -5.50 2.69
CA GLN A 147 -1.33 -5.73 1.32
C GLN A 147 -2.25 -5.00 0.35
N LEU A 148 -1.68 -4.51 -0.74
CA LEU A 148 -2.41 -3.83 -1.79
C LEU A 148 -1.71 -3.96 -3.15
N GLY A 149 -2.52 -3.95 -4.21
CA GLY A 149 -2.03 -3.67 -5.56
C GLY A 149 -2.05 -2.17 -5.81
N MET A 150 -1.03 -1.64 -6.48
CA MET A 150 -0.92 -0.24 -6.88
C MET A 150 -0.61 -0.11 -8.37
N THR A 151 -1.42 0.66 -9.09
CA THR A 151 -1.12 1.13 -10.46
C THR A 151 -0.75 2.61 -10.41
N VAL A 152 0.40 2.97 -10.99
CA VAL A 152 0.92 4.33 -10.95
C VAL A 152 1.68 4.67 -12.23
N ASN A 153 1.52 5.89 -12.75
CA ASN A 153 2.33 6.36 -13.88
C ASN A 153 3.70 6.90 -13.42
N ALA A 154 4.67 7.00 -14.32
CA ALA A 154 6.04 7.35 -13.95
C ALA A 154 6.16 8.74 -13.30
N ARG A 155 5.36 9.71 -13.74
CA ARG A 155 5.34 11.07 -13.16
C ARG A 155 4.90 11.05 -11.69
N ASN A 156 3.83 10.31 -11.39
CA ASN A 156 3.32 10.18 -10.03
C ASN A 156 4.20 9.27 -9.17
N LEU A 157 4.82 8.25 -9.76
CA LEU A 157 5.78 7.40 -9.08
C LEU A 157 7.03 8.18 -8.64
N GLU A 158 7.58 9.03 -9.52
CA GLU A 158 8.70 9.91 -9.17
C GLU A 158 8.31 10.88 -8.04
N TYR A 159 7.12 11.50 -8.13
CA TYR A 159 6.61 12.35 -7.07
C TYR A 159 6.46 11.60 -5.74
N LEU A 160 5.92 10.38 -5.76
CA LEU A 160 5.78 9.51 -4.60
C LEU A 160 7.14 9.19 -3.96
N ILE A 161 8.10 8.74 -4.77
CA ILE A 161 9.46 8.42 -4.32
C ILE A 161 10.10 9.63 -3.63
N ARG A 162 10.07 10.80 -4.27
CA ARG A 162 10.64 12.03 -3.68
C ARG A 162 9.97 12.42 -2.37
N ARG A 163 8.63 12.32 -2.30
CA ARG A 163 7.88 12.62 -1.08
C ARG A 163 8.22 11.64 0.04
N PHE A 164 8.39 10.36 -0.27
CA PHE A 164 8.78 9.35 0.72
C PHE A 164 10.23 9.50 1.19
N ALA A 165 11.15 9.90 0.31
CA ALA A 165 12.54 10.18 0.69
C ALA A 165 12.64 11.24 1.81
N SER A 166 11.68 12.19 1.85
CA SER A 166 11.59 13.21 2.92
C SER A 166 10.94 12.73 4.23
N LYS A 167 10.43 11.51 4.31
CA LYS A 167 9.76 10.98 5.52
C LYS A 167 10.79 10.50 6.53
N SER A 168 10.44 10.54 7.82
CA SER A 168 11.30 10.02 8.89
C SER A 168 11.06 8.54 9.20
N LEU A 169 9.85 8.04 8.93
CA LEU A 169 9.45 6.66 9.21
C LEU A 169 10.27 5.67 8.37
N ALA A 170 11.02 4.79 9.04
CA ALA A 170 11.93 3.84 8.41
C ALA A 170 11.22 2.93 7.38
N GLU A 171 10.03 2.44 7.71
CA GLU A 171 9.23 1.59 6.82
C GLU A 171 8.87 2.28 5.49
N VAL A 172 8.55 3.57 5.53
CA VAL A 172 8.21 4.34 4.31
C VAL A 172 9.45 4.62 3.47
N LYS A 173 10.61 4.80 4.10
CA LYS A 173 11.90 4.90 3.39
C LYS A 173 12.26 3.59 2.70
N GLU A 174 12.13 2.46 3.41
CA GLU A 174 12.38 1.14 2.82
C GLU A 174 11.44 0.87 1.63
N LEU A 175 10.15 1.22 1.75
CA LEU A 175 9.20 1.12 0.65
C LEU A 175 9.61 2.01 -0.54
N GLN A 176 10.08 3.23 -0.29
CA GLN A 176 10.58 4.13 -1.32
C GLN A 176 11.79 3.58 -2.07
N GLU A 177 12.76 3.03 -1.34
CA GLU A 177 13.97 2.45 -1.91
C GLU A 177 13.60 1.29 -2.84
N LYS A 178 12.75 0.36 -2.37
CA LYS A 178 12.29 -0.80 -3.16
C LYS A 178 11.50 -0.38 -4.40
N LEU A 179 10.57 0.57 -4.27
CA LEU A 179 9.80 1.07 -5.41
C LEU A 179 10.71 1.70 -6.47
N PHE A 180 11.72 2.46 -6.03
CA PHE A 180 12.69 3.05 -6.94
C PHE A 180 13.54 2.01 -7.66
N GLU A 181 14.11 1.04 -6.93
CA GLU A 181 14.96 0.01 -7.50
C GLU A 181 14.23 -0.79 -8.59
N LEU A 182 13.02 -1.26 -8.29
CA LEU A 182 12.19 -2.02 -9.23
C LEU A 182 11.81 -1.20 -10.47
N ALA A 183 11.46 0.07 -10.28
CA ALA A 183 11.06 0.92 -11.40
C ALA A 183 12.25 1.33 -12.28
N LYS A 184 13.42 1.58 -11.66
CA LYS A 184 14.67 1.89 -12.36
C LYS A 184 15.19 0.72 -13.18
N GLU A 185 15.00 -0.51 -12.71
CA GLU A 185 15.35 -1.71 -13.48
C GLU A 185 14.60 -1.77 -14.83
N VAL A 186 13.31 -1.43 -14.81
CA VAL A 186 12.43 -1.53 -16.00
C VAL A 186 12.53 -0.29 -16.89
N ALA A 187 12.61 0.91 -16.33
CA ALA A 187 12.52 2.17 -17.07
C ALA A 187 13.48 3.27 -16.55
N PRO A 188 14.81 3.06 -16.65
CA PRO A 188 15.82 3.93 -16.04
C PRO A 188 15.86 5.36 -16.61
N SER A 189 15.26 5.60 -17.78
CA SER A 189 15.27 6.91 -18.45
C SER A 189 14.09 7.81 -18.09
N ILE A 190 13.13 7.34 -17.30
CA ILE A 190 11.85 8.03 -17.02
C ILE A 190 11.70 8.38 -15.53
N ILE A 191 12.58 7.87 -14.67
CA ILE A 191 12.62 8.17 -13.23
C ILE A 191 14.04 8.65 -12.91
N LEU A 192 14.20 9.95 -12.67
CA LEU A 192 15.53 10.53 -12.42
C LEU A 192 15.63 11.20 -11.04
N PHE A 193 14.57 11.87 -10.58
CA PHE A 193 14.62 12.61 -9.33
C PHE A 193 14.10 11.77 -8.16
N THR A 194 15.03 11.26 -7.35
CA THR A 194 14.71 10.32 -6.28
C THR A 194 15.15 10.76 -4.89
N GLU A 195 15.97 11.82 -4.83
CA GLU A 195 16.39 12.45 -3.59
C GLU A 195 15.50 13.67 -3.29
N ALA A 196 15.34 13.97 -1.99
CA ALA A 196 14.50 15.06 -1.48
C ALA A 196 15.16 16.44 -1.65
#